data_AF-A0A378J9U1-F1
#
_entry.id   AF-A0A378J9U1-F1
#
_cell.length_a   1.000
_cell.length_b   1.000
_cell.length_c   1.000
_cell.angle_alpha   90.00
_cell.angle_beta   90.00
_cell.angle_gamma   90.00
#
_symmetry.space_group_name_H-M   'P 1'
#
loop_
_entity.id
_entity.type
_entity.pdbx_description
1 polymer ?
#
loop_
_entity_poly.entity_id
_entity_poly.type
_entity_poly.pdbx_seq_one_letter_code
_entity_poly.pdbx_strand_id
1 'polypeptide(L)'
;MKFEKIEQFLHQAGFQFIQEGIGFGAVKGRPSYLYQKNISGSTPQMVQLATSSENKDDVYPIFSINVPQKVRDSIYNILNDKVIEQEHIMGFK
;
A
#
# COMPACT_ATOMS: atom_id res chain seq x y z
N MET A 1 -7.60 3.02 7.96
CA MET A 1 -7.00 1.66 7.90
C MET A 1 -5.63 1.72 7.20
N LYS A 2 -4.75 0.74 7.38
CA LYS A 2 -3.39 0.70 6.79
C LYS A 2 -3.44 0.68 5.25
N PHE A 3 -4.36 -0.08 4.67
CA PHE A 3 -4.57 -0.08 3.22
C PHE A 3 -4.83 1.33 2.67
N GLU A 4 -5.78 2.05 3.26
CA GLU A 4 -6.14 3.42 2.83
C GLU A 4 -4.97 4.39 2.98
N LYS A 5 -4.19 4.28 4.07
CA LYS A 5 -2.98 5.09 4.27
C LYS A 5 -1.95 4.83 3.17
N ILE A 6 -1.75 3.57 2.80
CA ILE A 6 -0.82 3.19 1.72
C ILE A 6 -1.35 3.67 0.37
N GLU A 7 -2.63 3.51 0.09
CA GLU A 7 -3.26 3.99 -1.15
C GLU A 7 -3.11 5.51 -1.31
N GLN A 8 -3.40 6.27 -0.26
CA GLN A 8 -3.22 7.72 -0.25
C GLN A 8 -1.75 8.11 -0.51
N PHE A 9 -0.81 7.42 0.13
CA PHE A 9 0.62 7.63 -0.10
C PHE A 9 1.02 7.34 -1.56
N LEU A 10 0.52 6.24 -2.14
CA LEU A 10 0.80 5.86 -3.53
C LEU A 10 0.27 6.91 -4.51
N HIS A 11 -0.95 7.42 -4.29
CA HIS A 11 -1.52 8.50 -5.09
C HIS A 11 -0.67 9.78 -5.02
N GLN A 12 -0.25 10.18 -3.82
CA GLN A 12 0.66 11.33 -3.63
C GLN A 12 2.03 11.13 -4.29
N ALA A 13 2.52 9.89 -4.32
CA ALA A 13 3.75 9.51 -5.01
C ALA A 13 3.61 9.42 -6.54
N GLY A 14 2.41 9.64 -7.08
CA GLY A 14 2.11 9.63 -8.51
C GLY A 14 1.86 8.25 -9.10
N PHE A 15 1.58 7.24 -8.27
CA PHE A 15 1.06 5.96 -8.73
C PHE A 15 -0.45 6.07 -8.93
N GLN A 16 -0.94 5.41 -9.96
CA GLN A 16 -2.35 5.36 -10.33
C GLN A 16 -2.87 3.94 -10.16
N PHE A 17 -4.08 3.80 -9.63
CA PHE A 17 -4.77 2.52 -9.60
C PHE A 17 -5.06 2.04 -11.03
N ILE A 18 -4.72 0.80 -11.33
CA ILE A 18 -4.89 0.19 -12.66
C ILE A 18 -6.01 -0.85 -12.64
N GLN A 19 -5.98 -1.77 -11.68
CA GLN A 19 -6.93 -2.87 -11.62
C GLN A 19 -6.99 -3.52 -10.23
N GLU A 20 -8.15 -4.11 -9.95
CA GLU A 20 -8.36 -5.07 -8.87
C GLU A 20 -8.40 -6.48 -9.44
N GLY A 21 -7.98 -7.47 -8.66
CA GLY A 21 -8.05 -8.87 -9.02
C GLY A 21 -7.75 -9.78 -7.83
N ILE A 22 -7.43 -11.04 -8.14
CA ILE A 22 -7.05 -12.04 -7.15
C ILE A 22 -5.54 -12.25 -7.22
N GLY A 23 -4.89 -12.27 -6.06
CA GLY A 23 -3.48 -12.56 -5.93
C GLY A 23 -3.13 -13.98 -6.42
N PHE A 24 -1.89 -14.14 -6.89
CA PHE A 24 -1.30 -15.41 -7.30
C PHE A 24 0.02 -15.65 -6.55
N GLY A 25 0.57 -16.86 -6.61
CA GLY A 25 1.83 -17.19 -5.94
C GLY A 25 1.72 -17.09 -4.41
N ALA A 26 2.59 -16.29 -3.79
CA ALA A 26 2.70 -16.13 -2.33
C ALA A 26 1.43 -15.52 -1.67
N VAL A 27 0.58 -14.87 -2.45
CA VAL A 27 -0.67 -14.23 -1.97
C VAL A 27 -1.90 -14.83 -2.66
N LYS A 28 -1.84 -16.10 -3.07
CA LYS A 28 -2.90 -16.76 -3.81
C LYS A 28 -4.25 -16.66 -3.08
N GLY A 29 -5.28 -16.20 -3.79
CA GLY A 29 -6.66 -16.12 -3.27
C GLY A 29 -6.98 -14.85 -2.49
N ARG A 30 -6.00 -13.98 -2.23
CA ARG A 30 -6.23 -12.68 -1.57
C ARG A 30 -6.73 -11.63 -2.58
N PRO A 31 -7.70 -10.77 -2.24
CA PRO A 31 -7.96 -9.55 -3.00
C PRO A 31 -6.69 -8.76 -3.23
N SER A 32 -6.52 -8.20 -4.42
CA SER A 32 -5.28 -7.60 -4.85
C SER A 32 -5.50 -6.36 -5.71
N TYR A 33 -4.80 -5.28 -5.36
CA TYR A 33 -4.94 -3.96 -5.99
C TYR A 33 -3.61 -3.56 -6.62
N LEU A 34 -3.60 -3.34 -7.94
CA LEU A 34 -2.41 -2.98 -8.69
C LEU A 34 -2.37 -1.47 -8.95
N TYR A 35 -1.26 -0.85 -8.57
CA TYR A 35 -0.94 0.55 -8.81
C TYR A 35 0.30 0.66 -9.69
N GLN A 36 0.27 1.61 -10.63
CA GLN A 36 1.36 1.82 -11.59
C GLN A 36 1.72 3.29 -11.70
N LYS A 37 3.01 3.57 -11.83
CA LYS A 37 3.56 4.87 -12.21
C LYS A 37 4.37 4.74 -13.47
N ASN A 38 3.94 5.43 -14.52
CA ASN A 38 4.67 5.46 -15.79
C ASN A 38 5.88 6.39 -15.68
N ILE A 39 7.03 5.91 -16.16
CA ILE A 39 8.27 6.67 -16.22
C ILE A 39 8.66 6.77 -17.69
N SER A 40 8.81 8.00 -18.20
CA SER A 40 9.13 8.22 -19.62
C SER A 40 10.44 7.52 -19.99
N GLY A 41 10.43 6.76 -21.09
CA GLY A 41 11.59 6.02 -21.57
C GLY A 41 12.03 4.86 -20.68
N SER A 42 11.21 4.41 -19.74
CA SER A 42 11.54 3.31 -18.83
C SER A 42 10.36 2.37 -18.59
N THR A 43 10.62 1.19 -18.04
CA THR A 43 9.58 0.27 -17.60
C THR A 43 8.74 0.91 -16.49
N PRO A 44 7.41 0.77 -16.51
CA PRO A 44 6.57 1.28 -15.43
C PRO A 44 6.97 0.74 -14.06
N GLN A 45 6.81 1.55 -13.03
CA GLN A 45 6.93 1.12 -11.64
C GLN A 45 5.57 0.59 -11.21
N MET A 46 5.54 -0.63 -10.66
CA MET A 46 4.34 -1.31 -10.20
C MET A 46 4.42 -1.67 -8.73
N VAL A 47 3.33 -1.39 -8.00
CA VAL A 47 3.08 -1.78 -6.61
C VAL A 47 1.76 -2.53 -6.56
N GLN A 48 1.78 -3.76 -6.07
CA GLN A 48 0.59 -4.56 -5.84
C GLN A 48 0.36 -4.66 -4.32
N LEU A 49 -0.86 -4.38 -3.87
CA LEU A 49 -1.28 -4.53 -2.48
C LEU A 49 -2.25 -5.70 -2.41
N ALA A 50 -1.81 -6.84 -1.86
CA ALA A 50 -2.70 -7.95 -1.57
C ALA A 50 -3.22 -7.82 -0.14
N THR A 51 -4.53 -7.95 0.08
CA THR A 51 -5.15 -7.79 1.40
C THR A 51 -5.83 -9.07 1.85
N SER A 52 -6.07 -9.22 3.16
CA SER A 52 -7.08 -10.18 3.61
C SER A 52 -8.48 -9.71 3.20
N SER A 53 -9.38 -10.65 2.89
CA SER A 53 -10.80 -10.35 2.62
C SER A 53 -11.55 -9.87 3.87
N GLU A 54 -11.07 -10.27 5.05
CA GLU A 54 -11.71 -9.97 6.34
C GLU A 54 -11.08 -8.78 7.05
N ASN A 55 -9.81 -8.46 6.73
CA ASN A 55 -9.06 -7.40 7.39
C ASN A 55 -8.17 -6.63 6.41
N LYS A 56 -8.59 -5.41 6.05
CA LYS A 56 -7.79 -4.52 5.17
C LYS A 56 -6.57 -3.89 5.87
N ASP A 57 -6.29 -4.21 7.13
CA ASP A 57 -5.02 -3.89 7.77
C ASP A 57 -3.95 -5.00 7.58
N ASP A 58 -4.35 -6.22 7.21
CA ASP A 58 -3.42 -7.27 6.76
C ASP A 58 -3.10 -7.06 5.28
N VAL A 59 -2.11 -6.20 5.02
CA VAL A 59 -1.66 -5.83 3.68
C VAL A 59 -0.28 -6.43 3.42
N TYR A 60 -0.17 -7.18 2.33
CA TYR A 60 1.07 -7.73 1.81
C TYR A 60 1.46 -6.98 0.52
N PRO A 61 2.48 -6.09 0.57
CA PRO A 61 2.91 -5.35 -0.60
C PRO A 61 3.89 -6.18 -1.46
N ILE A 62 3.74 -6.07 -2.79
CA ILE A 62 4.62 -6.68 -3.78
C ILE A 62 5.09 -5.57 -4.71
N PHE A 63 6.40 -5.53 -4.97
CA PHE A 63 7.03 -4.47 -5.76
C PHE A 63 7.70 -5.02 -7.00
N SER A 64 7.56 -4.29 -8.11
CA SER A 64 8.51 -4.42 -9.22
C SER A 64 9.90 -3.93 -8.83
N ILE A 65 10.93 -4.45 -9.50
CA ILE A 65 12.35 -4.24 -9.14
C ILE A 65 12.76 -2.76 -9.20
N ASN A 66 12.14 -1.97 -10.06
CA ASN A 66 12.42 -0.56 -10.32
C ASN A 66 11.65 0.43 -9.42
N VAL A 67 10.82 -0.05 -8.47
CA VAL A 67 10.23 0.81 -7.44
C VAL A 67 11.34 1.34 -6.52
N PRO A 68 11.46 2.67 -6.31
CA PRO A 68 12.52 3.24 -5.48
C PRO A 68 12.47 2.74 -4.04
N GLN A 69 13.63 2.52 -3.43
CA GLN A 69 13.74 2.05 -2.04
C GLN A 69 12.94 2.92 -1.07
N LYS A 70 13.00 4.25 -1.24
CA LYS A 70 12.23 5.20 -0.41
C LYS A 70 10.71 4.95 -0.45
N VAL A 71 10.15 4.52 -1.58
CA VAL A 71 8.72 4.19 -1.69
C VAL A 71 8.42 2.90 -0.91
N ARG A 72 9.28 1.88 -1.04
CA ARG A 72 9.15 0.61 -0.31
C ARG A 72 9.22 0.83 1.21
N ASP A 73 10.22 1.59 1.66
CA ASP A 73 10.43 1.88 3.08
C ASP A 73 9.24 2.64 3.68
N SER A 74 8.71 3.64 2.96
CA SER A 74 7.50 4.36 3.40
C SER A 74 6.29 3.43 3.57
N ILE A 75 6.10 2.47 2.66
CA ILE A 75 5.01 1.49 2.76
C ILE A 75 5.22 0.58 3.97
N TYR A 76 6.44 0.06 4.17
CA TYR A 76 6.74 -0.74 5.36
C TYR A 76 6.59 0.03 6.66
N ASN A 77 6.92 1.33 6.67
CA ASN A 77 6.70 2.19 7.83
C ASN A 77 5.21 2.31 8.15
N ILE A 78 4.34 2.49 7.14
CA ILE A 78 2.88 2.52 7.35
C ILE A 78 2.37 1.16 7.87
N LEU A 79 2.94 0.05 7.39
CA LEU A 79 2.55 -1.29 7.85
C LEU A 79 2.97 -1.56 9.30
N ASN A 80 4.14 -1.05 9.70
CA ASN A 80 4.72 -1.22 11.03
C ASN A 80 4.26 -0.15 12.02
N ASP A 81 3.59 0.89 11.56
CA ASP A 81 2.99 1.92 12.40
C ASP A 81 1.99 1.26 13.34
N LYS A 82 2.39 1.12 14.61
CA LYS A 82 1.47 0.76 15.68
C LYS A 82 0.57 1.96 15.81
N VAL A 83 -0.71 1.79 15.50
CA VAL A 83 -1.73 2.81 15.73
C VAL A 83 -1.69 3.18 17.21
N ILE A 84 -0.91 4.21 17.56
CA ILE A 84 -1.18 5.01 18.74
C ILE A 84 -2.35 5.85 18.29
N GLU A 85 -3.55 5.33 18.49
CA GLU A 85 -4.74 6.16 18.55
C GLU A 85 -4.39 7.28 19.52
N GLN A 86 -4.21 8.49 19.01
CA GLN A 86 -4.24 9.67 19.84
C GLN A 86 -5.65 9.69 20.44
N GLU A 87 -5.80 9.08 21.62
CA GLU A 87 -6.86 9.45 22.54
C GLU A 87 -6.73 10.96 22.70
N HIS A 88 -7.58 11.69 21.98
CA HIS A 88 -7.86 13.08 22.25
C HIS A 88 -8.59 13.05 23.59
N ILE A 89 -7.81 12.97 24.68
CA ILE A 89 -8.29 13.23 26.02
C ILE A 89 -8.78 14.67 25.96
N MET A 90 -10.10 14.83 25.81
CA MET A 90 -10.79 16.08 26.07
C MET A 90 -10.50 16.44 27.53
N GLY A 91 -9.41 17.16 27.74
CA GLY A 91 -9.11 17.83 28.99
C GLY A 91 -10.10 18.96 29.18
N PHE A 92 -11.27 18.63 29.72
CA PHE A 92 -12.03 19.60 30.50
C PHE A 92 -11.16 20.06 31.67
N LYS A 93 -10.80 21.35 31.66
CA LYS A 93 -10.62 22.16 32.86
C LYS A 93 -10.93 23.61 32.55
#